data_AF-A0A5C4U327-F1
#
_entry.id   AF-A0A5C4U327-F1
#
_cell.length_a   1.000
_cell.length_b   1.000
_cell.length_c   1.000
_cell.angle_alpha   90.00
_cell.angle_beta   90.00
_cell.angle_gamma   90.00
#
_symmetry.space_group_name_H-M   'P 1'
#
loop_
_entity.id
_entity.type
_entity.pdbx_description
1 polymer ?
#
loop_
_entity_poly.entity_id
_entity_poly.type
_entity_poly.pdbx_seq_one_letter_code
_entity_poly.pdbx_strand_id
1 'polypeptide(L)' 'MNIYLRIKSLVTNDGGMSTVEYAMGSLAAAALAAVLYTVINGDGVVNAIESIITDALSNSPA' A
#
# COMPACT_ATOMS: atom_id res chain seq x y z
N MET A 1 -32.12 -1.58 -0.70
CA MET A 1 -30.93 -1.22 -1.51
C MET A 1 -29.74 -1.07 -0.57
N ASN A 2 -28.76 -1.96 -0.66
CA ASN A 2 -27.66 -2.05 0.31
C ASN A 2 -26.72 -0.83 0.19
N ILE A 3 -26.46 -0.10 1.27
CA ILE A 3 -25.60 1.10 1.30
C ILE A 3 -24.21 0.82 0.69
N TYR A 4 -23.72 -0.41 0.89
CA TYR A 4 -22.48 -0.93 0.31
C TYR A 4 -22.44 -0.85 -1.22
N LEU A 5 -23.56 -1.17 -1.89
CA LEU A 5 -23.64 -1.13 -3.35
C LEU A 5 -23.59 0.31 -3.86
N ARG A 6 -24.17 1.24 -3.10
CA ARG A 6 -24.18 2.68 -3.45
C ARG A 6 -22.81 3.29 -3.28
N ILE A 7 -22.11 3.00 -2.18
CA ILE A 7 -20.74 3.50 -1.95
C ILE A 7 -19.80 2.98 -3.02
N LYS A 8 -19.86 1.68 -3.34
CA LYS A 8 -19.03 1.09 -4.41
C LYS A 8 -19.27 1.77 -5.76
N SER A 9 -20.54 2.02 -6.11
CA SER A 9 -20.89 2.72 -7.35
C SER A 9 -20.38 4.16 -7.39
N LEU A 10 -20.34 4.87 -6.26
CA LEU A 10 -19.83 6.24 -6.19
C LEU A 10 -18.30 6.30 -6.34
N VAL A 11 -17.59 5.32 -5.78
CA VAL A 11 -16.12 5.22 -5.89
C VAL A 11 -15.68 4.84 -7.32
N THR A 12 -16.49 4.09 -8.05
CA THR A 12 -16.20 3.70 -9.45
C THR A 12 -16.70 4.72 -10.47
N ASN A 13 -17.54 5.68 -10.06
CA ASN A 13 -18.09 6.67 -10.97
C ASN A 13 -17.25 7.95 -10.97
N ASP A 14 -16.28 8.01 -11.88
CA ASP A 14 -15.44 9.19 -12.10
C ASP A 14 -16.16 10.32 -12.88
N GLY A 15 -17.43 10.08 -13.27
CA GLY A 15 -18.25 11.04 -14.01
C GLY A 15 -18.54 12.29 -13.20
N GLY A 16 -17.91 13.40 -13.57
CA GLY A 16 -18.04 14.71 -12.91
C GLY A 16 -16.77 15.18 -12.16
N MET A 17 -15.70 14.37 -12.11
CA MET A 17 -14.41 14.82 -11.58
C MET A 17 -13.65 15.70 -12.58
N SER A 18 -13.02 16.76 -12.08
CA SER A 18 -12.14 17.65 -12.81
C SER A 18 -10.79 16.97 -13.11
N THR A 19 -10.14 17.32 -14.22
CA THR A 19 -8.77 16.88 -14.55
C THR A 19 -7.77 17.15 -13.41
N VAL A 20 -7.99 18.22 -12.63
CA VAL A 20 -7.17 18.56 -11.46
C VAL A 20 -7.33 17.52 -10.35
N GLU A 21 -8.55 17.02 -10.13
CA GLU A 21 -8.82 16.03 -9.08
C GLU A 21 -8.13 14.69 -9.40
N TYR A 22 -8.12 14.28 -10.68
CA TYR A 22 -7.39 13.10 -11.12
C TYR A 22 -5.87 13.25 -10.98
N ALA A 23 -5.33 14.43 -11.35
CA ALA A 23 -3.91 14.72 -11.22
C ALA A 23 -3.47 14.71 -9.74
N MET A 24 -4.26 15.32 -8.85
CA MET A 24 -3.98 15.34 -7.42
C MET A 24 -4.11 13.94 -6.79
N GLY A 25 -5.11 13.16 -7.18
CA GLY A 25 -5.24 11.76 -6.74
C GLY A 25 -4.05 10.90 -7.14
N SER A 26 -3.58 11.07 -8.38
CA SER A 26 -2.39 10.38 -8.90
C SER A 26 -1.12 10.82 -8.17
N LEU A 27 -0.96 12.12 -7.90
CA LEU A 27 0.15 12.66 -7.14
C LEU A 27 0.18 12.13 -5.71
N ALA A 28 -0.97 12.10 -5.04
CA ALA A 28 -1.09 11.57 -3.69
C ALA A 28 -0.73 10.07 -3.64
N ALA A 29 -1.19 9.28 -4.63
CA ALA A 29 -0.83 7.87 -4.75
C ALA A 29 0.68 7.67 -4.98
N ALA A 30 1.28 8.46 -5.87
CA ALA A 30 2.72 8.41 -6.14
C ALA A 30 3.56 8.79 -4.92
N ALA A 31 3.15 9.82 -4.17
CA ALA A 31 3.83 10.22 -2.94
C ALA A 31 3.78 9.12 -1.86
N LEU A 32 2.61 8.48 -1.69
CA LEU A 32 2.47 7.35 -0.77
C LEU A 32 3.36 6.17 -1.20
N ALA A 33 3.39 5.86 -2.49
CA ALA A 33 4.24 4.79 -3.03
C ALA A 33 5.73 5.07 -2.81
N ALA A 34 6.16 6.33 -2.99
CA ALA A 34 7.54 6.74 -2.74
C ALA A 34 7.91 6.58 -1.25
N VAL A 35 7.04 7.00 -0.34
CA VAL A 35 7.25 6.82 1.10
C VAL A 35 7.26 5.33 1.48
N LEU A 36 6.36 4.53 0.91
CA LEU A 36 6.36 3.09 1.17
C LEU A 36 7.66 2.45 0.68
N TYR A 37 8.13 2.83 -0.50
CA TYR A 37 9.40 2.35 -1.06
C TYR A 37 10.57 2.68 -0.13
N THR A 38 10.65 3.89 0.42
CA THR A 38 11.73 4.22 1.35
C THR A 38 11.63 3.44 2.66
N VAL A 39 10.42 3.23 3.19
CA VAL A 39 10.20 2.46 4.42
C VAL A 39 10.62 0.99 4.26
N ILE A 40 10.17 0.32 3.19
CA ILE A 40 10.47 -1.12 2.99
C ILE A 40 11.95 -1.39 2.70
N ASN A 41 12.65 -0.41 2.13
CA ASN A 41 14.10 -0.51 1.87
C ASN A 41 14.95 0.00 3.05
N GLY A 42 14.32 0.47 4.13
CA GLY A 42 15.04 0.92 5.33
C GLY A 42 15.60 -0.26 6.13
N ASP A 43 16.76 -0.03 6.76
CA ASP A 43 17.49 -1.06 7.52
C ASP A 43 16.61 -1.77 8.56
N GLY A 44 15.68 -1.05 9.21
CA GLY A 44 14.77 -1.65 10.19
C GLY A 44 13.89 -2.76 9.61
N VAL A 45 13.35 -2.59 8.40
CA VAL A 45 12.49 -3.60 7.75
C VAL A 45 13.34 -4.76 7.24
N VAL A 46 14.46 -4.46 6.59
CA VAL A 46 15.38 -5.48 6.05
C VAL A 46 15.92 -6.36 7.17
N ASN A 47 16.44 -5.76 8.24
CA ASN A 47 16.98 -6.50 9.40
C ASN A 47 15.91 -7.33 10.10
N ALA A 48 14.67 -6.83 10.20
CA ALA A 48 13.57 -7.59 10.79
C ALA A 48 13.26 -8.85 9.97
N ILE A 49 13.18 -8.72 8.64
CA ILE A 49 12.96 -9.86 7.74
C ILE A 49 14.15 -10.83 7.80
N GLU A 50 15.38 -10.33 7.77
CA GLU A 50 16.59 -11.13 7.89
C GLU A 50 16.63 -11.92 9.20
N SER A 51 16.26 -11.30 10.32
CA SER A 51 16.16 -11.96 11.63
C SER A 51 15.13 -13.09 11.58
N ILE A 52 13.92 -12.83 11.05
CA ILE A 52 12.86 -13.84 10.93
C ILE A 52 13.33 -15.04 10.10
N ILE A 53 14.03 -14.79 8.98
CA ILE A 53 14.56 -15.86 8.11
C ILE A 53 15.66 -16.63 8.83
N THR A 54 16.59 -15.94 9.46
CA THR A 54 17.69 -16.56 10.23
C THR A 54 17.17 -17.44 11.36
N ASP A 55 16.18 -16.96 12.11
CA ASP A 55 15.53 -17.70 13.19
C ASP A 55 14.82 -18.95 12.66
N ALA A 56 14.15 -18.84 11.51
CA ALA A 56 13.46 -19.98 10.87
C ALA A 56 14.46 -21.04 10.38
N LEU A 57 15.60 -20.63 9.83
CA LEU A 57 16.65 -21.54 9.35
C LEU A 57 17.44 -22.19 10.49
N SER A 58 17.57 -21.47 11.62
CA SER A 58 18.32 -21.97 12.79
C SER A 58 17.48 -22.92 13.65
N ASN A 59 16.15 -22.81 13.61
CA ASN A 59 15.22 -23.75 14.26
C ASN A 59 14.99 -25.01 13.39
N SER A 60 16.06 -25.67 12.97
CA SER A 60 15.96 -26.97 12.32
C SER A 60 15.68 -28.05 13.39
N PRO A 61 14.59 -28.83 13.30
CA PRO A 61 14.34 -29.93 14.23
C PRO A 61 15.45 -30.99 14.11
N ALA A 62 15.89 -31.54 15.25
CA ALA A 62 16.82 -32.67 15.27
C ALA A 62 16.21 -33.93 14.62
#